data_AF-B2WPZ4-F1
#
_entry.id   AF-B2WPZ4-F1
#
_cell.length_a   1.000
_cell.length_b   1.000
_cell.length_c   1.000
_cell.angle_alpha   90.00
_cell.angle_beta   90.00
_cell.angle_gamma   90.00
#
_symmetry.space_group_name_H-M   'P 1'
#
loop_
_entity.id
_entity.type
_entity.pdbx_description
1 polymer ?
#
loop_
_entity_poly.entity_id
_entity_poly.type
_entity_poly.pdbx_seq_one_letter_code
_entity_poly.pdbx_strand_id
1 'polypeptide(L)'
;MTAVNTDEFDIDRILPLLQATLREESDDVIWNAVYDAVTESTPPPRLTSSFQQTPLSINTGSFANSTEHRKHVDDLDIGFVDDPNAGVNSKCRWSQILIPGELKSNPLADKASKAWLDLGRYAREVLAAQDSRRFVLGFTLCGSLMRLWIFGRLGGIASEQFNINEDGLQFVSAVLGFLWMNEEQLGFDPTIITVGDKRYIEIKRENRKERLVIDSLIKRVPCVAGRATTCWKAYKEENLDTPLVIKDSWQYPEREEEGELLREATEKQVRNVARYFHHETVRVGGQDDDIRSNVRKGLDITKATNYKPEKPMSPPSTTGRRASRRDGSSSVHGQKRSSSCTGIPLPPSKRTCSSSPIKSPVANRVHRRVIVRDYGKAIYKASSQTSLLAALEQCIEGYESLHTQAGMLQRDISLNNLMVNEDDRNPSWRAFLIDLDLAIKEQREKSSGARGSQASQ
;
A
#
# COMPACT_ATOMS: atom_id res chain seq x y z
N MET A 1 7.53 -7.28 -38.85
CA MET A 1 6.94 -8.56 -39.27
C MET A 1 6.34 -9.21 -38.05
N THR A 2 5.03 -9.32 -38.08
CA THR A 2 4.12 -9.95 -37.11
C THR A 2 4.33 -11.45 -37.06
N ALA A 3 4.41 -12.02 -35.85
CA ALA A 3 4.09 -13.43 -35.60
C ALA A 3 3.07 -13.46 -34.44
N VAL A 4 1.80 -13.55 -34.84
CA VAL A 4 0.63 -13.87 -34.03
C VAL A 4 0.24 -15.31 -34.42
N ASN A 5 -0.28 -16.07 -33.44
CA ASN A 5 -0.93 -17.40 -33.52
C ASN A 5 -0.05 -18.65 -33.66
N THR A 6 -0.02 -19.43 -32.57
CA THR A 6 -0.46 -20.84 -32.58
C THR A 6 -1.20 -21.13 -31.29
N ASP A 7 -2.51 -21.39 -31.43
CA ASP A 7 -3.46 -21.85 -30.42
C ASP A 7 -3.22 -23.34 -30.10
N GLU A 8 -2.91 -23.70 -28.85
CA GLU A 8 -3.20 -25.06 -28.37
C GLU A 8 -3.51 -25.02 -26.86
N PHE A 9 -4.79 -24.88 -26.55
CA PHE A 9 -5.35 -25.06 -25.21
C PHE A 9 -5.71 -26.55 -25.03
N ASP A 10 -5.10 -27.20 -24.04
CA ASP A 10 -5.33 -28.62 -23.74
C ASP A 10 -6.49 -28.80 -22.74
N ILE A 11 -7.72 -28.95 -23.27
CA ILE A 11 -8.95 -29.23 -22.51
C ILE A 11 -8.81 -30.49 -21.66
N ASP A 12 -7.99 -31.47 -22.07
CA ASP A 12 -7.86 -32.76 -21.41
C ASP A 12 -7.21 -32.64 -20.02
N ARG A 13 -6.62 -31.48 -19.68
CA ARG A 13 -5.97 -31.22 -18.38
C ARG A 13 -6.91 -30.63 -17.32
N ILE A 14 -7.97 -29.93 -17.72
CA ILE A 14 -9.01 -29.43 -16.79
C ILE A 14 -10.15 -30.45 -16.66
N LEU A 15 -10.26 -31.37 -17.61
CA LEU A 15 -11.23 -32.45 -17.61
C LEU A 15 -11.20 -33.30 -16.31
N PRO A 16 -10.04 -33.68 -15.74
CA PRO A 16 -9.98 -34.42 -14.48
C PRO A 16 -10.51 -33.61 -13.30
N LEU A 17 -10.21 -32.30 -13.24
CA LEU A 17 -10.75 -31.42 -12.21
C LEU A 17 -12.27 -31.30 -12.35
N LEU A 18 -12.77 -31.01 -13.56
CA LEU A 18 -14.21 -30.92 -13.83
C LEU A 18 -14.93 -32.25 -13.53
N GLN A 19 -14.33 -33.39 -13.87
CA GLN A 19 -14.88 -34.71 -13.59
C GLN A 19 -14.88 -35.02 -12.09
N ALA A 20 -13.81 -34.70 -11.37
CA ALA A 20 -13.72 -34.92 -9.93
C ALA A 20 -14.75 -34.04 -9.18
N THR A 21 -14.90 -32.78 -9.60
CA THR A 21 -15.90 -31.87 -9.02
C THR A 21 -17.33 -32.28 -9.36
N LEU A 22 -17.62 -32.67 -10.61
CA LEU A 22 -18.96 -33.12 -11.02
C LEU A 22 -19.39 -34.44 -10.38
N ARG A 23 -18.44 -35.24 -9.90
CA ARG A 23 -18.69 -36.52 -9.23
C ARG A 23 -18.69 -36.43 -7.70
N GLU A 24 -18.51 -35.24 -7.13
CA GLU A 24 -18.41 -35.02 -5.67
C GLU A 24 -17.35 -35.94 -5.02
N GLU A 25 -16.20 -36.11 -5.68
CA GLU A 25 -15.09 -36.94 -5.18
C GLU A 25 -14.47 -36.37 -3.90
N SER A 26 -13.69 -37.17 -3.16
CA SER A 26 -13.05 -36.74 -1.91
C SER A 26 -12.08 -35.57 -2.10
N ASP A 27 -11.95 -34.71 -1.07
CA ASP A 27 -11.08 -33.52 -1.06
C ASP A 27 -9.66 -33.78 -1.61
N ASP A 28 -9.01 -34.89 -1.23
CA ASP A 28 -7.65 -35.23 -1.69
C ASP A 28 -7.56 -35.40 -3.22
N VAL A 29 -8.62 -35.92 -3.84
CA VAL A 29 -8.69 -36.16 -5.30
C VAL A 29 -8.90 -34.86 -6.05
N ILE A 30 -9.81 -34.00 -5.55
CA ILE A 30 -10.03 -32.67 -6.12
C ILE A 30 -8.75 -31.83 -6.01
N TRP A 31 -8.05 -31.90 -4.88
CA TRP A 31 -6.80 -31.15 -4.67
C TRP A 31 -5.65 -31.61 -5.56
N ASN A 32 -5.50 -32.91 -5.78
CA ASN A 32 -4.52 -33.41 -6.75
C ASN A 32 -4.85 -32.94 -8.17
N ALA A 33 -6.12 -32.92 -8.56
CA ALA A 33 -6.54 -32.42 -9.87
C ALA A 33 -6.33 -30.90 -10.03
N VAL A 34 -6.53 -30.12 -8.97
CA VAL A 34 -6.17 -28.68 -8.96
C VAL A 34 -4.66 -28.52 -9.10
N TYR A 35 -3.88 -29.30 -8.37
CA TYR A 35 -2.43 -29.26 -8.40
C TYR A 35 -1.88 -29.54 -9.82
N ASP A 36 -2.38 -30.58 -10.48
CA ASP A 36 -1.98 -30.95 -11.84
C ASP A 36 -2.40 -29.90 -12.89
N ALA A 37 -3.50 -29.18 -12.66
CA ALA A 37 -3.98 -28.13 -13.55
C ALA A 37 -3.18 -26.82 -13.47
N VAL A 38 -2.46 -26.57 -12.37
CA VAL A 38 -1.85 -25.27 -12.05
C VAL A 38 -0.34 -25.20 -12.38
N THR A 39 0.29 -26.30 -12.78
CA THR A 39 1.76 -26.44 -12.81
C THR A 39 2.51 -26.14 -14.13
N GLU A 40 1.90 -25.73 -15.26
CA GLU A 40 2.68 -25.16 -16.39
C GLU A 40 1.87 -24.27 -17.38
N SER A 41 2.58 -23.33 -18.05
CA SER A 41 2.14 -22.05 -18.65
C SER A 41 1.23 -22.05 -19.90
N THR A 42 0.46 -20.95 -20.05
CA THR A 42 -0.61 -20.66 -21.05
C THR A 42 -0.25 -19.56 -22.08
N PRO A 43 -1.08 -19.24 -23.13
CA PRO A 43 -2.16 -18.22 -23.04
C PRO A 43 -3.41 -18.48 -24.01
N PRO A 44 -4.41 -17.58 -24.26
CA PRO A 44 -5.84 -17.70 -23.85
C PRO A 44 -6.92 -17.66 -24.98
N PRO A 45 -8.25 -17.79 -24.71
CA PRO A 45 -9.14 -16.59 -24.77
C PRO A 45 -10.36 -16.54 -23.80
N ARG A 46 -11.06 -15.39 -23.84
CA ARG A 46 -12.00 -14.73 -22.89
C ARG A 46 -13.47 -15.24 -22.87
N LEU A 47 -14.20 -15.05 -21.74
CA LEU A 47 -15.45 -14.26 -21.63
C LEU A 47 -16.00 -14.13 -20.19
N THR A 48 -16.94 -13.17 -20.03
CA THR A 48 -17.44 -12.49 -18.83
C THR A 48 -18.69 -13.09 -18.18
N SER A 49 -18.85 -12.95 -16.86
CA SER A 49 -20.17 -12.77 -16.22
C SER A 49 -20.05 -12.08 -14.85
N SER A 50 -20.93 -11.12 -14.57
CA SER A 50 -21.06 -10.46 -13.27
C SER A 50 -22.02 -11.22 -12.36
N PHE A 51 -21.61 -11.43 -11.10
CA PHE A 51 -22.48 -11.88 -10.02
C PHE A 51 -22.43 -10.87 -8.88
N GLN A 52 -23.60 -10.47 -8.38
CA GLN A 52 -23.72 -9.58 -7.22
C GLN A 52 -23.56 -10.41 -5.94
N GLN A 53 -22.47 -10.20 -5.21
CA GLN A 53 -22.25 -10.75 -3.86
C GLN A 53 -22.09 -9.63 -2.84
N THR A 54 -22.49 -9.91 -1.60
CA THR A 54 -22.39 -8.97 -0.47
C THR A 54 -21.04 -9.11 0.23
N PRO A 55 -20.16 -8.09 0.25
CA PRO A 55 -18.77 -8.25 0.68
C PRO A 55 -18.56 -8.04 2.19
N LEU A 56 -17.65 -8.77 2.86
CA LEU A 56 -17.19 -8.56 4.25
C LEU A 56 -16.10 -7.45 4.35
N SER A 57 -16.00 -6.68 5.45
CA SER A 57 -14.92 -5.66 5.62
C SER A 57 -14.17 -5.73 6.95
N ILE A 58 -12.84 -5.54 6.95
CA ILE A 58 -12.02 -5.52 8.17
C ILE A 58 -11.23 -4.21 8.25
N ASN A 59 -11.34 -3.48 9.37
CA ASN A 59 -10.60 -2.24 9.63
C ASN A 59 -9.23 -2.55 10.27
N THR A 60 -8.17 -2.09 9.62
CA THR A 60 -6.78 -2.58 9.74
C THR A 60 -6.00 -2.07 10.95
N GLY A 61 -6.65 -1.44 11.94
CA GLY A 61 -5.99 -0.98 13.18
C GLY A 61 -5.29 -2.09 13.98
N SER A 62 -5.51 -3.36 13.62
CA SER A 62 -4.93 -4.56 14.26
C SER A 62 -3.69 -5.13 13.55
N PHE A 63 -3.32 -4.68 12.35
CA PHE A 63 -2.18 -5.25 11.60
C PHE A 63 -0.88 -4.46 11.82
N ALA A 64 -0.91 -3.47 12.72
CA ALA A 64 0.25 -2.67 13.06
C ALA A 64 1.18 -3.45 14.02
N ASN A 65 2.41 -3.63 13.55
CA ASN A 65 3.62 -3.96 14.29
C ASN A 65 3.85 -5.44 14.65
N SER A 66 4.63 -6.13 13.81
CA SER A 66 5.79 -6.93 14.25
C SER A 66 6.65 -7.39 13.05
N THR A 67 7.95 -7.06 13.16
CA THR A 67 9.19 -7.60 12.54
C THR A 67 9.19 -7.82 11.02
N GLU A 68 9.85 -7.00 10.21
CA GLU A 68 11.32 -6.94 9.92
C GLU A 68 11.99 -8.32 9.77
N HIS A 69 12.33 -8.63 8.50
CA HIS A 69 13.18 -9.71 8.01
C HIS A 69 12.66 -11.17 8.13
N ARG A 70 11.77 -11.56 7.20
CA ARG A 70 11.72 -12.94 6.69
C ARG A 70 11.92 -12.94 5.17
N LYS A 71 13.07 -13.42 4.72
CA LYS A 71 13.43 -13.52 3.29
C LYS A 71 12.93 -14.80 2.61
N HIS A 72 12.22 -15.66 3.34
CA HIS A 72 11.75 -16.95 2.85
C HIS A 72 10.22 -17.07 3.00
N VAL A 73 9.59 -17.77 2.05
CA VAL A 73 8.15 -18.09 1.97
C VAL A 73 7.79 -19.28 2.88
N ASP A 74 8.66 -19.65 3.85
CA ASP A 74 8.49 -20.83 4.71
C ASP A 74 7.19 -20.82 5.57
N ASP A 75 6.38 -19.75 5.52
CA ASP A 75 5.10 -19.60 6.22
C ASP A 75 3.86 -19.52 5.29
N LEU A 76 3.97 -19.61 3.96
CA LEU A 76 2.81 -19.59 3.05
C LEU A 76 2.24 -21.00 2.87
N ASP A 77 0.93 -21.17 3.10
CA ASP A 77 0.26 -22.47 2.94
C ASP A 77 0.13 -22.88 1.45
N ILE A 78 -0.42 -21.99 0.61
CA ILE A 78 -0.62 -22.24 -0.82
C ILE A 78 -0.62 -20.91 -1.60
N GLY A 79 -0.37 -20.95 -2.90
CA GLY A 79 -0.57 -19.78 -3.76
C GLY A 79 -0.33 -20.06 -5.24
N PHE A 80 -0.83 -19.17 -6.09
CA PHE A 80 -0.53 -19.14 -7.51
C PHE A 80 0.76 -18.37 -7.73
N VAL A 81 1.68 -18.90 -8.54
CA VAL A 81 3.04 -18.37 -8.69
C VAL A 81 3.39 -18.11 -10.15
N ASP A 82 4.19 -17.08 -10.36
CA ASP A 82 4.81 -16.74 -11.64
C ASP A 82 6.20 -17.38 -11.72
N ASP A 83 6.22 -18.72 -11.80
CA ASP A 83 7.44 -19.49 -12.02
C ASP A 83 7.09 -20.79 -12.78
N PRO A 84 7.41 -20.87 -14.08
CA PRO A 84 7.09 -22.04 -14.90
C PRO A 84 7.87 -23.30 -14.46
N ASN A 85 8.92 -23.16 -13.65
CA ASN A 85 9.73 -24.29 -13.17
C ASN A 85 9.40 -24.68 -11.73
N ALA A 86 8.36 -24.09 -11.12
CA ALA A 86 7.98 -24.42 -9.76
C ALA A 86 7.32 -25.80 -9.69
N GLY A 87 7.89 -26.72 -8.90
CA GLY A 87 7.31 -28.02 -8.57
C GLY A 87 6.89 -28.12 -7.10
N VAL A 88 6.47 -29.31 -6.66
CA VAL A 88 5.85 -29.60 -5.34
C VAL A 88 6.61 -29.01 -4.15
N ASN A 89 7.94 -28.93 -4.24
CA ASN A 89 8.81 -28.50 -3.14
C ASN A 89 9.65 -27.25 -3.49
N SER A 90 9.30 -26.55 -4.58
CA SER A 90 10.04 -25.36 -4.98
C SER A 90 9.82 -24.24 -3.98
N LYS A 91 10.92 -23.75 -3.40
CA LYS A 91 10.87 -22.56 -2.55
C LYS A 91 10.59 -21.33 -3.40
N CYS A 92 9.38 -20.80 -3.30
CA CYS A 92 8.99 -19.58 -4.00
C CYS A 92 9.48 -18.35 -3.23
N ARG A 93 9.59 -17.21 -3.92
CA ARG A 93 9.82 -15.89 -3.31
C ARG A 93 8.52 -15.10 -3.33
N TRP A 94 8.32 -14.19 -2.37
CA TRP A 94 7.16 -13.29 -2.36
C TRP A 94 7.01 -12.45 -3.64
N SER A 95 8.11 -12.20 -4.36
CA SER A 95 8.08 -11.53 -5.66
C SER A 95 7.41 -12.37 -6.76
N GLN A 96 7.39 -13.70 -6.62
CA GLN A 96 6.79 -14.65 -7.55
C GLN A 96 5.34 -15.02 -7.17
N ILE A 97 4.90 -14.76 -5.94
CA ILE A 97 3.53 -15.10 -5.53
C ILE A 97 2.54 -14.11 -6.14
N LEU A 98 1.66 -14.59 -7.02
CA LEU A 98 0.62 -13.78 -7.66
C LEU A 98 -0.64 -13.69 -6.81
N ILE A 99 -1.07 -14.80 -6.21
CA ILE A 99 -2.30 -14.91 -5.42
C ILE A 99 -2.02 -15.84 -4.23
N PRO A 100 -1.81 -15.30 -3.01
CA PRO A 100 -1.66 -16.13 -1.82
C PRO A 100 -2.99 -16.76 -1.39
N GLY A 101 -2.90 -17.97 -0.85
CA GLY A 101 -4.00 -18.68 -0.22
C GLY A 101 -3.63 -19.17 1.19
N GLU A 102 -4.64 -19.32 2.02
CA GLU A 102 -4.52 -19.79 3.40
C GLU A 102 -5.38 -21.04 3.57
N LEU A 103 -4.78 -22.13 4.07
CA LEU A 103 -5.46 -23.41 4.24
C LEU A 103 -5.61 -23.76 5.71
N LYS A 104 -6.81 -24.20 6.10
CA LYS A 104 -7.07 -24.73 7.43
C LYS A 104 -7.99 -25.93 7.32
N SER A 105 -7.69 -27.02 8.02
CA SER A 105 -8.55 -28.21 8.01
C SER A 105 -9.88 -28.02 8.74
N ASN A 106 -9.97 -27.04 9.64
CA ASN A 106 -11.17 -26.78 10.44
C ASN A 106 -12.00 -25.62 9.86
N PRO A 107 -13.27 -25.83 9.47
CA PRO A 107 -14.20 -24.78 9.03
C PRO A 107 -14.31 -23.57 9.98
N LEU A 108 -14.24 -23.80 11.29
CA LEU A 108 -14.31 -22.75 12.32
C LEU A 108 -13.06 -21.84 12.38
N ALA A 109 -12.07 -22.10 11.52
CA ALA A 109 -10.90 -21.26 11.34
C ALA A 109 -11.13 -20.06 10.41
N ASP A 110 -12.25 -20.01 9.67
CA ASP A 110 -12.65 -18.87 8.82
C ASP A 110 -13.09 -17.67 9.67
N LYS A 111 -12.14 -17.06 10.38
CA LYS A 111 -12.37 -15.93 11.28
C LYS A 111 -11.15 -15.05 11.40
N ALA A 112 -11.41 -13.81 11.85
CA ALA A 112 -10.41 -12.77 12.01
C ALA A 112 -9.17 -13.23 12.79
N SER A 113 -9.35 -13.91 13.93
CA SER A 113 -8.24 -14.31 14.79
C SER A 113 -7.39 -15.49 14.28
N LYS A 114 -7.67 -15.99 13.07
CA LYS A 114 -6.97 -17.11 12.44
C LYS A 114 -6.71 -16.80 10.96
N ALA A 115 -7.39 -17.50 10.03
CA ALA A 115 -7.08 -17.50 8.60
C ALA A 115 -7.02 -16.09 7.98
N TRP A 116 -7.85 -15.14 8.44
CA TRP A 116 -7.89 -13.80 7.83
C TRP A 116 -6.65 -12.95 8.19
N LEU A 117 -6.10 -13.12 9.40
CA LEU A 117 -4.89 -12.41 9.81
C LEU A 117 -3.67 -12.96 9.07
N ASP A 118 -3.58 -14.28 8.89
CA ASP A 118 -2.47 -14.92 8.21
C ASP A 118 -2.50 -14.61 6.70
N LEU A 119 -3.65 -14.70 6.04
CA LEU A 119 -3.79 -14.23 4.66
C LEU A 119 -3.46 -12.73 4.51
N GLY A 120 -3.91 -11.90 5.47
CA GLY A 120 -3.58 -10.48 5.49
C GLY A 120 -2.07 -10.21 5.65
N ARG A 121 -1.35 -11.09 6.34
CA ARG A 121 0.11 -11.08 6.43
C ARG A 121 0.74 -11.43 5.09
N TYR A 122 0.28 -12.47 4.41
CA TYR A 122 0.76 -12.83 3.07
C TYR A 122 0.56 -11.69 2.07
N ALA A 123 -0.63 -11.08 2.06
CA ALA A 123 -0.91 -9.92 1.23
C ALA A 123 0.06 -8.76 1.50
N ARG A 124 0.42 -8.51 2.77
CA ARG A 124 1.43 -7.51 3.13
C ARG A 124 2.80 -7.84 2.54
N GLU A 125 3.24 -9.09 2.62
CA GLU A 125 4.55 -9.52 2.11
C GLU A 125 4.61 -9.46 0.58
N VAL A 126 3.53 -9.89 -0.12
CA VAL A 126 3.40 -9.72 -1.58
C VAL A 126 3.49 -8.26 -1.97
N LEU A 127 2.71 -7.38 -1.32
CA LEU A 127 2.74 -5.93 -1.58
C LEU A 127 4.11 -5.29 -1.27
N ALA A 128 4.88 -5.87 -0.34
CA ALA A 128 6.23 -5.42 -0.01
C ALA A 128 7.26 -5.86 -1.06
N ALA A 129 7.13 -7.07 -1.59
CA ALA A 129 8.04 -7.65 -2.58
C ALA A 129 7.77 -7.19 -4.02
N GLN A 130 6.52 -6.87 -4.35
CA GLN A 130 6.10 -6.42 -5.68
C GLN A 130 5.78 -4.92 -5.65
N ASP A 131 6.74 -4.11 -6.10
CA ASP A 131 6.71 -2.65 -5.95
C ASP A 131 5.72 -1.93 -6.88
N SER A 132 5.31 -2.57 -7.98
CA SER A 132 4.25 -2.12 -8.90
C SER A 132 2.84 -2.63 -8.54
N ARG A 133 2.67 -3.35 -7.42
CA ARG A 133 1.38 -3.95 -7.05
C ARG A 133 0.44 -2.95 -6.37
N ARG A 134 -0.74 -2.73 -6.97
CA ARG A 134 -1.81 -1.84 -6.48
C ARG A 134 -2.69 -2.52 -5.43
N PHE A 135 -3.06 -3.77 -5.66
CA PHE A 135 -3.85 -4.62 -4.77
C PHE A 135 -3.45 -6.10 -4.90
N VAL A 136 -3.83 -6.92 -3.93
CA VAL A 136 -3.59 -8.38 -3.94
C VAL A 136 -4.92 -9.11 -3.82
N LEU A 137 -5.15 -10.05 -4.72
CA LEU A 137 -6.21 -11.04 -4.58
C LEU A 137 -5.71 -12.22 -3.75
N GLY A 138 -6.59 -12.88 -3.02
CA GLY A 138 -6.25 -14.08 -2.27
C GLY A 138 -7.48 -14.89 -1.93
N PHE A 139 -7.29 -16.02 -1.27
CA PHE A 139 -8.40 -16.86 -0.82
C PHE A 139 -8.08 -17.54 0.51
N THR A 140 -9.13 -17.88 1.25
CA THR A 140 -9.04 -18.78 2.40
C THR A 140 -9.87 -20.01 2.10
N LEU A 141 -9.38 -21.20 2.45
CA LEU A 141 -10.13 -22.44 2.39
C LEU A 141 -10.03 -23.16 3.74
N CYS A 142 -11.13 -23.15 4.48
CA CYS A 142 -11.24 -23.68 5.84
C CYS A 142 -12.20 -24.88 5.84
N GLY A 143 -11.67 -26.11 5.94
CA GLY A 143 -12.40 -27.32 5.56
C GLY A 143 -12.86 -27.20 4.11
N SER A 144 -14.16 -27.36 3.85
CA SER A 144 -14.75 -27.16 2.52
C SER A 144 -15.23 -25.73 2.25
N LEU A 145 -15.03 -24.78 3.19
CA LEU A 145 -15.53 -23.41 3.05
C LEU A 145 -14.47 -22.50 2.42
N MET A 146 -14.73 -22.04 1.20
CA MET A 146 -13.89 -21.09 0.49
C MET A 146 -14.41 -19.66 0.64
N ARG A 147 -13.49 -18.69 0.70
CA ARG A 147 -13.78 -17.26 0.62
C ARG A 147 -12.72 -16.55 -0.22
N LEU A 148 -13.15 -15.64 -1.08
CA LEU A 148 -12.27 -14.83 -1.93
C LEU A 148 -12.00 -13.48 -1.29
N TRP A 149 -10.79 -12.96 -1.47
CA TRP A 149 -10.32 -11.73 -0.83
C TRP A 149 -9.71 -10.77 -1.84
N ILE A 150 -9.88 -9.48 -1.59
CA ILE A 150 -9.12 -8.41 -2.23
C ILE A 150 -8.56 -7.45 -1.17
N PHE A 151 -7.24 -7.33 -1.15
CA PHE A 151 -6.48 -6.45 -0.27
C PHE A 151 -6.00 -5.24 -1.06
N GLY A 152 -6.66 -4.10 -0.85
CA GLY A 152 -6.26 -2.81 -1.40
C GLY A 152 -5.65 -1.90 -0.33
N ARG A 153 -5.53 -0.59 -0.65
CA ARG A 153 -4.93 0.40 0.27
C ARG A 153 -5.86 0.96 1.34
N LEU A 154 -7.09 0.45 1.38
CA LEU A 154 -8.05 0.65 2.47
C LEU A 154 -8.22 -0.60 3.35
N GLY A 155 -7.41 -1.65 3.14
CA GLY A 155 -7.55 -2.95 3.81
C GLY A 155 -8.21 -4.02 2.94
N GLY A 156 -8.48 -5.17 3.56
CA GLY A 156 -9.12 -6.33 2.93
C GLY A 156 -10.64 -6.24 2.94
N ILE A 157 -11.25 -6.67 1.83
CA ILE A 157 -12.65 -7.08 1.78
C ILE A 157 -12.73 -8.51 1.25
N ALA A 158 -13.78 -9.23 1.60
CA ALA A 158 -13.95 -10.62 1.22
C ALA A 158 -15.33 -10.89 0.64
N SER A 159 -15.48 -11.95 -0.15
CA SER A 159 -16.79 -12.48 -0.56
C SER A 159 -17.54 -13.06 0.64
N GLU A 160 -18.77 -13.50 0.43
CA GLU A 160 -19.38 -14.52 1.30
C GLU A 160 -18.60 -15.84 1.19
N GLN A 161 -18.70 -16.68 2.21
CA GLN A 161 -18.16 -18.04 2.13
C GLN A 161 -19.12 -18.92 1.35
N PHE A 162 -18.58 -19.88 0.61
CA PHE A 162 -19.36 -20.93 -0.03
C PHE A 162 -18.70 -22.29 0.21
N ASN A 163 -19.52 -23.34 0.23
CA ASN A 163 -19.04 -24.71 0.38
C ASN A 163 -18.65 -25.24 -1.00
N ILE A 164 -17.38 -25.57 -1.21
CA ILE A 164 -16.87 -26.03 -2.51
C ILE A 164 -17.48 -27.35 -2.96
N ASN A 165 -17.99 -28.16 -2.02
CA ASN A 165 -18.62 -29.45 -2.34
C ASN A 165 -20.10 -29.27 -2.71
N GLU A 166 -20.75 -28.18 -2.26
CA GLU A 166 -22.13 -27.85 -2.65
C GLU A 166 -22.17 -26.98 -3.91
N ASP A 167 -21.19 -26.09 -4.08
CA ASP A 167 -21.03 -25.20 -5.24
C ASP A 167 -19.66 -25.38 -5.90
N GLY A 168 -19.45 -26.57 -6.45
CA GLY A 168 -18.23 -26.93 -7.16
C GLY A 168 -18.01 -26.08 -8.42
N LEU A 169 -19.08 -25.60 -9.05
CA LEU A 169 -18.98 -24.71 -10.22
C LEU A 169 -18.34 -23.37 -9.82
N GLN A 170 -18.75 -22.78 -8.71
CA GLN A 170 -18.15 -21.55 -8.20
C GLN A 170 -16.69 -21.76 -7.80
N PHE A 171 -16.36 -22.90 -7.19
CA PHE A 171 -14.97 -23.25 -6.86
C PHE A 171 -14.08 -23.28 -8.11
N VAL A 172 -14.46 -24.08 -9.12
CA VAL A 172 -13.71 -24.21 -10.37
C VAL A 172 -13.62 -22.86 -11.10
N SER A 173 -14.71 -22.08 -11.11
CA SER A 173 -14.72 -20.75 -11.70
C SER A 173 -13.73 -19.80 -11.03
N ALA A 174 -13.57 -19.87 -9.70
CA ALA A 174 -12.60 -19.07 -8.97
C ALA A 174 -11.15 -19.45 -9.33
N VAL A 175 -10.85 -20.75 -9.35
CA VAL A 175 -9.52 -21.28 -9.70
C VAL A 175 -9.15 -20.92 -11.15
N LEU A 176 -10.06 -21.16 -12.11
CA LEU A 176 -9.85 -20.77 -13.51
C LEU A 176 -9.70 -19.25 -13.66
N GLY A 177 -10.48 -18.49 -12.91
CA GLY A 177 -10.35 -17.03 -12.85
C GLY A 177 -8.95 -16.61 -12.43
N PHE A 178 -8.40 -17.20 -11.37
CA PHE A 178 -7.03 -16.93 -10.91
C PHE A 178 -5.96 -17.28 -11.94
N LEU A 179 -6.12 -18.37 -12.67
CA LEU A 179 -5.21 -18.81 -13.74
C LEU A 179 -5.26 -17.94 -15.00
N TRP A 180 -6.40 -17.29 -15.27
CA TRP A 180 -6.62 -16.52 -16.50
C TRP A 180 -6.48 -15.00 -16.35
N MET A 181 -6.27 -14.49 -15.14
CA MET A 181 -6.09 -13.06 -14.94
C MET A 181 -4.76 -12.58 -15.54
N ASN A 182 -4.82 -11.49 -16.30
CA ASN A 182 -3.62 -10.76 -16.72
C ASN A 182 -3.02 -9.94 -15.56
N GLU A 183 -1.83 -9.38 -15.76
CA GLU A 183 -1.13 -8.59 -14.75
C GLU A 183 -1.97 -7.43 -14.18
N GLU A 184 -2.71 -6.71 -15.02
CA GLU A 184 -3.57 -5.60 -14.58
C GLU A 184 -4.69 -6.10 -13.65
N GLN A 185 -5.31 -7.24 -13.99
CA GLN A 185 -6.38 -7.88 -13.21
C GLN A 185 -5.85 -8.48 -11.91
N LEU A 186 -4.63 -9.02 -11.91
CA LEU A 186 -3.93 -9.43 -10.70
C LEU A 186 -3.63 -8.22 -9.80
N GLY A 187 -3.52 -7.03 -10.38
CA GLY A 187 -3.39 -5.78 -9.66
C GLY A 187 -2.02 -5.13 -9.79
N PHE A 188 -1.23 -5.49 -10.79
CA PHE A 188 -0.07 -4.71 -11.18
C PHE A 188 -0.49 -3.36 -11.80
N ASP A 189 0.37 -2.36 -11.68
CA ASP A 189 0.19 -1.05 -12.30
C ASP A 189 0.62 -1.12 -13.78
N PRO A 190 -0.32 -1.03 -14.73
CA PRO A 190 -0.01 -1.12 -16.16
C PRO A 190 0.76 0.10 -16.69
N THR A 191 0.91 1.17 -15.91
CA THR A 191 1.71 2.34 -16.29
C THR A 191 3.21 2.16 -16.06
N ILE A 192 3.60 1.14 -15.29
CA ILE A 192 5.00 0.69 -15.15
C ILE A 192 5.22 -0.42 -16.16
N ILE A 193 5.90 -0.10 -17.25
CA ILE A 193 6.09 -1.00 -18.38
C ILE A 193 7.42 -1.73 -18.22
N THR A 194 7.39 -3.06 -18.35
CA THR A 194 8.58 -3.91 -18.32
C THR A 194 8.83 -4.45 -19.73
N VAL A 195 10.03 -4.22 -20.27
CA VAL A 195 10.48 -4.76 -21.57
C VAL A 195 11.87 -5.38 -21.37
N GLY A 196 11.93 -6.71 -21.44
CA GLY A 196 13.12 -7.46 -21.02
C GLY A 196 13.44 -7.15 -19.55
N ASP A 197 14.70 -6.82 -19.27
CA ASP A 197 15.15 -6.49 -17.91
C ASP A 197 14.94 -5.01 -17.53
N LYS A 198 14.37 -4.19 -18.43
CA LYS A 198 14.20 -2.76 -18.21
C LYS A 198 12.77 -2.43 -17.85
N ARG A 199 12.62 -1.53 -16.87
CA ARG A 199 11.35 -0.94 -16.47
C ARG A 199 11.33 0.55 -16.77
N TYR A 200 10.22 1.07 -17.25
CA TYR A 200 10.05 2.50 -17.47
C TYR A 200 8.61 2.94 -17.27
N ILE A 201 8.43 4.25 -17.11
CA ILE A 201 7.13 4.93 -17.19
C ILE A 201 7.14 5.91 -18.36
N GLU A 202 5.97 6.14 -18.96
CA GLU A 202 5.77 7.19 -19.95
C GLU A 202 5.02 8.36 -19.31
N ILE A 203 5.57 9.57 -19.43
CA ILE A 203 4.93 10.80 -18.96
C ILE A 203 4.73 11.76 -20.12
N LYS A 204 3.80 12.71 -19.97
CA LYS A 204 3.57 13.78 -20.95
C LYS A 204 3.95 15.13 -20.38
N ARG A 205 4.97 15.77 -20.97
CA ARG A 205 5.44 17.12 -20.60
C ARG A 205 5.59 17.95 -21.88
N GLU A 206 5.13 19.20 -21.85
CA GLU A 206 5.26 20.14 -22.99
C GLU A 206 4.75 19.56 -24.34
N ASN A 207 3.65 18.80 -24.29
CA ASN A 207 3.07 18.04 -25.41
C ASN A 207 3.96 16.95 -26.03
N ARG A 208 5.08 16.60 -25.40
CA ARG A 208 5.94 15.49 -25.78
C ARG A 208 5.79 14.34 -24.79
N LYS A 209 5.93 13.11 -25.30
CA LYS A 209 6.06 11.93 -24.46
C LYS A 209 7.53 11.79 -24.07
N GLU A 210 7.81 11.63 -22.79
CA GLU A 210 9.14 11.34 -22.26
C GLU A 210 9.10 9.97 -21.57
N ARG A 211 10.16 9.17 -21.74
CA ARG A 211 10.34 7.89 -21.05
C ARG A 211 11.32 8.05 -19.89
N LEU A 212 10.89 7.64 -18.71
CA LEU A 212 11.74 7.56 -17.54
C LEU A 212 12.05 6.11 -17.21
N VAL A 213 13.31 5.73 -17.36
CA VAL A 213 13.81 4.40 -17.03
C VAL A 213 13.97 4.29 -15.53
N ILE A 214 13.32 3.30 -14.92
CA ILE A 214 13.45 2.97 -13.50
C ILE A 214 14.73 2.18 -13.32
N ASP A 215 15.65 2.72 -12.53
CA ASP A 215 16.94 2.12 -12.23
C ASP A 215 16.89 1.25 -10.98
N SER A 216 16.42 1.81 -9.86
CA SER A 216 16.50 1.14 -8.57
C SER A 216 15.42 1.58 -7.58
N LEU A 217 15.03 0.67 -6.69
CA LEU A 217 14.09 0.95 -5.60
C LEU A 217 14.81 1.68 -4.46
N ILE A 218 14.35 2.89 -4.12
CA ILE A 218 14.91 3.70 -3.02
C ILE A 218 14.20 3.35 -1.70
N LYS A 219 12.87 3.30 -1.73
CA LYS A 219 12.04 3.10 -0.54
C LYS A 219 10.74 2.40 -0.91
N ARG A 220 10.31 1.49 -0.05
CA ARG A 220 9.00 0.85 -0.11
C ARG A 220 8.44 0.75 1.31
N VAL A 221 7.23 1.27 1.54
CA VAL A 221 6.55 1.11 2.82
C VAL A 221 5.68 -0.15 2.78
N PRO A 222 6.00 -1.21 3.55
CA PRO A 222 5.24 -2.46 3.54
C PRO A 222 3.96 -2.29 4.38
N CYS A 223 2.88 -1.86 3.74
CA CYS A 223 1.57 -1.79 4.38
C CYS A 223 0.45 -2.22 3.44
N VAL A 224 -0.55 -2.92 3.99
CA VAL A 224 -1.81 -3.18 3.29
C VAL A 224 -2.60 -1.86 3.20
N ALA A 225 -3.00 -1.30 4.34
CA ALA A 225 -3.72 -0.03 4.40
C ALA A 225 -2.79 1.16 4.71
N GLY A 226 -2.91 2.24 3.95
CA GLY A 226 -2.12 3.46 4.16
C GLY A 226 -1.67 4.13 2.87
N ARG A 227 -0.67 5.02 2.98
CA ARG A 227 -0.05 5.69 1.81
C ARG A 227 0.73 4.74 0.90
N ALA A 228 1.24 3.64 1.46
CA ALA A 228 2.05 2.65 0.74
C ALA A 228 3.11 3.30 -0.18
N THR A 229 3.83 4.30 0.34
CA THR A 229 4.78 5.09 -0.44
C THR A 229 5.86 4.21 -1.04
N THR A 230 6.06 4.35 -2.35
CA THR A 230 7.14 3.70 -3.10
C THR A 230 7.93 4.77 -3.83
N CYS A 231 9.25 4.72 -3.71
CA CYS A 231 10.15 5.65 -4.37
C CYS A 231 11.18 4.89 -5.19
N TRP A 232 11.37 5.30 -6.43
CA TRP A 232 12.39 4.78 -7.32
C TRP A 232 13.34 5.87 -7.76
N LYS A 233 14.60 5.49 -7.96
CA LYS A 233 15.55 6.26 -8.73
C LYS A 233 15.28 5.98 -10.20
N ALA A 234 15.22 7.03 -11.00
CA ALA A 234 14.96 6.92 -12.42
C ALA A 234 15.80 7.92 -13.19
N TYR A 235 15.82 7.76 -14.52
CA TYR A 235 16.54 8.62 -15.44
C TYR A 235 15.72 8.86 -16.68
N LYS A 236 15.95 9.98 -17.37
CA LYS A 236 15.42 10.13 -18.72
C LYS A 236 16.14 9.17 -19.64
N GLU A 237 15.43 8.50 -20.53
CA GLU A 237 16.03 7.57 -21.50
C GLU A 237 17.14 8.24 -22.34
N GLU A 238 16.97 9.53 -22.65
CA GLU A 238 17.93 10.34 -23.41
C GLU A 238 19.06 10.96 -22.57
N ASN A 239 18.97 10.91 -21.23
CA ASN A 239 19.97 11.50 -20.33
C ASN A 239 20.04 10.72 -19.00
N LEU A 240 21.05 9.86 -18.92
CA LEU A 240 21.32 8.99 -17.78
C LEU A 240 22.18 9.66 -16.69
N ASP A 241 22.70 10.87 -16.94
CA ASP A 241 23.59 11.55 -15.98
C ASP A 241 22.81 12.32 -14.91
N THR A 242 21.54 12.66 -15.18
CA THR A 242 20.69 13.41 -14.25
C THR A 242 19.66 12.48 -13.60
N PRO A 243 19.85 12.11 -12.31
CA PRO A 243 18.88 11.29 -11.62
C PRO A 243 17.57 12.04 -11.39
N LEU A 244 16.48 11.28 -11.37
CA LEU A 244 15.15 11.70 -10.95
C LEU A 244 14.67 10.74 -9.86
N VAL A 245 13.68 11.19 -9.08
CA VAL A 245 12.97 10.33 -8.14
C VAL A 245 11.50 10.28 -8.53
N ILE A 246 11.00 9.07 -8.80
CA ILE A 246 9.57 8.78 -8.96
C ILE A 246 9.04 8.36 -7.59
N LYS A 247 7.95 8.98 -7.13
CA LYS A 247 7.27 8.68 -5.88
C LYS A 247 5.80 8.37 -6.15
N ASP A 248 5.40 7.15 -5.85
CA ASP A 248 4.01 6.73 -5.85
C ASP A 248 3.47 6.70 -4.43
N SER A 249 2.23 7.16 -4.24
CA SER A 249 1.54 7.11 -2.96
C SER A 249 0.03 7.15 -3.08
N TRP A 250 -0.66 6.54 -2.11
CA TRP A 250 -2.11 6.48 -2.02
C TRP A 250 -2.63 7.55 -1.08
N GLN A 251 -3.19 8.60 -1.65
CA GLN A 251 -3.54 9.84 -0.95
C GLN A 251 -5.04 10.03 -0.82
N TYR A 252 -5.46 10.77 0.19
CA TYR A 252 -6.87 11.16 0.32
C TYR A 252 -7.24 12.14 -0.80
N PRO A 253 -8.39 11.98 -1.49
CA PRO A 253 -8.83 12.90 -2.54
C PRO A 253 -8.96 14.34 -2.05
N GLU A 254 -9.32 14.53 -0.77
CA GLU A 254 -9.58 15.84 -0.18
C GLU A 254 -8.29 16.62 0.16
N ARG A 255 -7.12 15.99 0.03
CA ARG A 255 -5.81 16.65 0.22
C ARG A 255 -5.40 17.35 -1.07
N GLU A 256 -4.76 18.49 -0.91
CA GLU A 256 -4.02 19.14 -1.99
C GLU A 256 -2.91 18.19 -2.49
N GLU A 257 -2.68 18.21 -3.80
CA GLU A 257 -1.72 17.29 -4.41
C GLU A 257 -0.29 17.75 -4.12
N GLU A 258 0.54 16.84 -3.63
CA GLU A 258 1.96 17.14 -3.35
C GLU A 258 2.69 17.68 -4.60
N GLY A 259 2.35 17.16 -5.78
CA GLY A 259 2.92 17.62 -7.05
C GLY A 259 2.63 19.09 -7.35
N GLU A 260 1.44 19.58 -7.02
CA GLU A 260 1.03 20.98 -7.18
C GLU A 260 1.81 21.89 -6.22
N LEU A 261 1.95 21.47 -4.96
CA LEU A 261 2.73 22.19 -3.95
C LEU A 261 4.21 22.31 -4.34
N LEU A 262 4.80 21.22 -4.84
CA LEU A 262 6.18 21.22 -5.32
C LEU A 262 6.35 22.08 -6.57
N ARG A 263 5.37 22.06 -7.49
CA ARG A 263 5.39 22.92 -8.69
C ARG A 263 5.41 24.39 -8.28
N GLU A 264 4.48 24.80 -7.41
CA GLU A 264 4.40 26.18 -6.91
C GLU A 264 5.69 26.60 -6.18
N ALA A 265 6.24 25.74 -5.31
CA ALA A 265 7.50 26.03 -4.62
C ALA A 265 8.66 26.21 -5.62
N THR A 266 8.70 25.42 -6.69
CA THR A 266 9.72 25.51 -7.74
C THR A 266 9.57 26.80 -8.57
N GLU A 267 8.34 27.15 -8.95
CA GLU A 267 8.03 28.38 -9.70
C GLU A 267 8.38 29.64 -8.90
N LYS A 268 8.16 29.60 -7.58
CA LYS A 268 8.54 30.66 -6.63
C LYS A 268 10.02 30.64 -6.24
N GLN A 269 10.82 29.77 -6.84
CA GLN A 269 12.28 29.67 -6.64
C GLN A 269 12.69 29.36 -5.20
N VAL A 270 11.87 28.58 -4.48
CA VAL A 270 12.18 28.11 -3.13
C VAL A 270 13.51 27.33 -3.14
N ARG A 271 14.41 27.71 -2.23
CA ARG A 271 15.73 27.09 -2.07
C ARG A 271 15.64 25.85 -1.20
N ASN A 272 16.56 24.91 -1.42
CA ASN A 272 16.74 23.73 -0.56
C ASN A 272 15.44 22.94 -0.32
N VAL A 273 14.56 22.87 -1.33
CA VAL A 273 13.39 22.00 -1.41
C VAL A 273 13.47 21.24 -2.73
N ALA A 274 13.07 19.97 -2.74
CA ALA A 274 13.09 19.16 -3.95
C ALA A 274 12.31 19.84 -5.08
N ARG A 275 12.97 19.97 -6.24
CA ARG A 275 12.43 20.68 -7.39
C ARG A 275 11.51 19.78 -8.18
N TYR A 276 10.39 20.36 -8.56
CA TYR A 276 9.36 19.72 -9.38
C TYR A 276 9.89 19.31 -10.75
N PHE A 277 9.49 18.12 -11.19
CA PHE A 277 9.69 17.64 -12.56
C PHE A 277 8.35 17.37 -13.26
N HIS A 278 7.50 16.55 -12.64
CA HIS A 278 6.18 16.18 -13.15
C HIS A 278 5.31 15.60 -12.03
N HIS A 279 4.00 15.60 -12.18
CA HIS A 279 3.10 14.80 -11.35
C HIS A 279 1.85 14.44 -12.15
N GLU A 280 1.19 13.38 -11.71
CA GLU A 280 -0.07 12.93 -12.27
C GLU A 280 -0.86 12.09 -11.25
N THR A 281 -2.17 12.03 -11.47
CA THR A 281 -3.00 10.96 -10.89
C THR A 281 -2.91 9.78 -11.83
N VAL A 282 -2.51 8.62 -11.31
CA VAL A 282 -2.33 7.40 -12.12
C VAL A 282 -3.69 6.96 -12.65
N ARG A 283 -3.76 6.59 -13.94
CA ARG A 283 -4.99 6.14 -14.58
C ARG A 283 -4.87 4.70 -15.06
N VAL A 284 -5.83 3.87 -14.69
CA VAL A 284 -5.91 2.45 -15.07
C VAL A 284 -7.29 2.19 -15.67
N GLY A 285 -7.33 1.55 -16.85
CA GLY A 285 -8.60 1.34 -17.57
C GLY A 285 -9.31 2.64 -17.95
N GLY A 286 -8.57 3.73 -18.18
CA GLY A 286 -9.12 5.04 -18.55
C GLY A 286 -9.76 5.83 -17.40
N GLN A 287 -9.65 5.38 -16.16
CA GLN A 287 -10.16 6.07 -14.97
C GLN A 287 -9.05 6.29 -13.95
N ASP A 288 -9.24 7.24 -13.04
CA ASP A 288 -8.31 7.45 -11.93
C ASP A 288 -8.21 6.17 -11.09
N ASP A 289 -6.99 5.81 -10.72
CA ASP A 289 -6.71 4.61 -9.95
C ASP A 289 -7.03 4.86 -8.48
N ASP A 290 -8.31 4.72 -8.14
CA ASP A 290 -8.84 4.85 -6.79
C ASP A 290 -9.30 3.51 -6.20
N ILE A 291 -9.28 3.38 -4.87
CA ILE A 291 -9.59 2.08 -4.24
C ILE A 291 -11.06 1.68 -4.38
N ARG A 292 -12.01 2.62 -4.32
CA ARG A 292 -13.44 2.28 -4.32
C ARG A 292 -13.94 1.96 -5.73
N SER A 293 -13.64 2.80 -6.70
CA SER A 293 -14.16 2.66 -8.07
C SER A 293 -13.27 1.75 -8.91
N ASN A 294 -11.95 1.94 -8.90
CA ASN A 294 -11.04 1.19 -9.76
C ASN A 294 -10.71 -0.20 -9.22
N VAL A 295 -10.22 -0.28 -7.97
CA VAL A 295 -9.77 -1.54 -7.35
C VAL A 295 -10.95 -2.40 -6.92
N ARG A 296 -11.91 -1.83 -6.18
CA ARG A 296 -13.07 -2.55 -5.66
C ARG A 296 -14.27 -2.58 -6.60
N LYS A 297 -14.17 -1.99 -7.80
CA LYS A 297 -15.23 -1.99 -8.83
C LYS A 297 -16.61 -1.57 -8.30
N GLY A 298 -16.66 -0.63 -7.35
CA GLY A 298 -17.91 -0.11 -6.79
C GLY A 298 -18.60 -1.01 -5.77
N LEU A 299 -17.92 -2.04 -5.23
CA LEU A 299 -18.47 -2.89 -4.17
C LEU A 299 -18.90 -2.06 -2.95
N ASP A 300 -20.17 -2.22 -2.56
CA ASP A 300 -20.77 -1.52 -1.43
C ASP A 300 -20.45 -2.22 -0.11
N ILE A 301 -19.46 -1.67 0.59
CA ILE A 301 -18.97 -2.18 1.87
C ILE A 301 -20.03 -2.06 2.98
N THR A 302 -21.01 -1.17 2.84
CA THR A 302 -22.05 -1.01 3.87
C THR A 302 -22.96 -2.23 3.97
N LYS A 303 -23.00 -3.05 2.92
CA LYS A 303 -23.73 -4.32 2.90
C LYS A 303 -23.01 -5.43 3.66
N ALA A 304 -21.76 -5.24 4.10
CA ALA A 304 -21.00 -6.27 4.79
C ALA A 304 -21.73 -6.81 6.02
N THR A 305 -21.77 -8.14 6.17
CA THR A 305 -22.41 -8.80 7.33
C THR A 305 -21.78 -8.39 8.66
N ASN A 306 -20.50 -7.99 8.65
CA ASN A 306 -19.79 -7.46 9.81
C ASN A 306 -19.65 -5.92 9.80
N TYR A 307 -20.34 -5.22 8.88
CA TYR A 307 -20.35 -3.76 8.86
C TYR A 307 -20.96 -3.26 10.17
N LYS A 308 -20.17 -2.53 10.95
CA LYS A 308 -20.68 -1.80 12.11
C LYS A 308 -20.90 -0.35 11.68
N PRO A 309 -22.16 0.07 11.43
CA PRO A 309 -22.44 1.48 11.17
C PRO A 309 -21.96 2.32 12.35
N GLU A 310 -21.47 3.53 12.08
CA GLU A 310 -21.12 4.48 13.12
C GLU A 310 -22.32 4.70 14.05
N LYS A 311 -22.14 4.50 15.36
CA LYS A 311 -23.14 4.94 16.34
C LYS A 311 -23.12 6.47 16.36
N PRO A 312 -24.26 7.16 16.12
CA PRO A 312 -24.38 8.57 16.46
C PRO A 312 -24.11 8.73 17.96
N MET A 313 -23.22 9.64 18.36
CA MET A 313 -23.03 9.95 19.77
C MET A 313 -24.33 10.48 20.37
N SER A 314 -24.79 9.89 21.47
CA SER A 314 -25.72 10.58 22.38
C SER A 314 -25.02 11.82 22.94
N PRO A 315 -25.70 12.98 23.05
CA PRO A 315 -25.10 14.17 23.62
C PRO A 315 -24.68 13.93 25.07
N PRO A 316 -23.62 14.60 25.58
CA PRO A 316 -23.22 14.47 26.97
C PRO A 316 -24.37 14.93 27.86
N SER A 317 -24.87 14.04 28.72
CA SER A 317 -25.85 14.40 29.74
C SER A 317 -25.21 15.40 30.71
N THR A 318 -25.73 16.62 30.73
CA THR A 318 -25.47 17.64 31.73
C THR A 318 -26.13 17.24 33.05
N THR A 319 -25.50 16.35 33.82
CA THR A 319 -25.89 16.10 35.21
C THR A 319 -24.68 16.10 36.13
N GLY A 320 -24.44 17.27 36.72
CA GLY A 320 -24.11 17.43 38.13
C GLY A 320 -22.80 16.81 38.64
N ARG A 321 -21.78 17.67 38.79
CA ARG A 321 -20.71 17.52 39.79
C ARG A 321 -21.30 17.11 41.15
N ARG A 322 -20.85 15.98 41.70
CA ARG A 322 -20.72 15.81 43.16
C ARG A 322 -19.39 15.16 43.49
N ALA A 323 -18.65 15.85 44.35
CA ALA A 323 -17.41 15.41 44.95
C ALA A 323 -17.69 14.48 46.14
N SER A 324 -16.92 13.39 46.24
CA SER A 324 -16.70 12.59 47.46
C SER A 324 -15.27 12.05 47.37
N ARG A 325 -14.30 12.74 47.98
CA ARG A 325 -13.68 12.48 49.30
C ARG A 325 -13.04 11.09 49.46
N ARG A 326 -11.70 11.14 49.58
CA ARG A 326 -10.68 10.32 50.27
C ARG A 326 -11.06 8.91 50.77
N ASP A 327 -10.19 7.94 50.48
CA ASP A 327 -9.17 7.36 51.38
C ASP A 327 -8.19 6.56 50.48
N GLY A 328 -6.87 6.48 50.66
CA GLY A 328 -6.06 6.48 51.87
C GLY A 328 -5.37 5.12 52.00
N SER A 329 -4.28 4.87 51.27
CA SER A 329 -3.34 3.79 51.64
C SER A 329 -1.90 4.26 51.48
N SER A 330 -1.15 4.10 52.57
CA SER A 330 0.25 4.41 52.71
C SER A 330 0.96 3.20 53.33
N SER A 331 2.29 3.23 53.26
CA SER A 331 3.28 2.33 53.91
C SER A 331 3.78 1.17 53.03
N VAL A 332 5.07 0.81 52.95
CA VAL A 332 6.30 1.28 53.62
C VAL A 332 7.53 0.66 52.90
N HIS A 333 8.56 1.49 52.69
CA HIS A 333 10.02 1.24 52.73
C HIS A 333 10.78 0.35 51.72
N GLY A 334 11.75 1.02 51.05
CA GLY A 334 13.05 0.50 50.60
C GLY A 334 13.95 1.67 50.20
N GLN A 335 15.04 1.93 50.95
CA GLN A 335 15.81 3.18 50.99
C GLN A 335 17.13 3.13 50.18
N LYS A 336 17.49 4.28 49.54
CA LYS A 336 18.86 4.82 49.19
C LYS A 336 19.71 4.04 48.14
N ARG A 337 20.52 4.64 47.25
CA ARG A 337 21.18 5.98 47.16
C ARG A 337 21.67 6.28 45.71
N SER A 338 21.51 7.54 45.31
CA SER A 338 22.19 8.45 44.35
C SER A 338 23.29 8.00 43.35
N SER A 339 23.18 8.48 42.09
CA SER A 339 24.30 9.14 41.35
C SER A 339 23.81 9.96 40.13
N SER A 340 24.13 11.27 40.16
CA SER A 340 24.47 12.24 39.08
C SER A 340 23.79 12.23 37.68
N CYS A 341 23.05 13.31 37.42
CA CYS A 341 23.18 14.26 36.30
C CYS A 341 23.43 13.74 34.87
N THR A 342 22.37 13.62 34.07
CA THR A 342 22.11 14.25 32.74
C THR A 342 21.13 13.36 31.98
N GLY A 343 19.84 13.65 32.12
CA GLY A 343 18.79 12.97 31.41
C GLY A 343 17.60 13.89 31.29
N ILE A 344 17.67 14.83 30.35
CA ILE A 344 16.44 15.46 29.85
C ILE A 344 15.62 14.31 29.27
N PRO A 345 14.37 14.06 29.72
CA PRO A 345 13.52 13.07 29.08
C PRO A 345 13.32 13.49 27.63
N LEU A 346 13.74 12.64 26.68
CA LEU A 346 13.33 12.78 25.29
C LEU A 346 11.79 12.91 25.27
N PRO A 347 11.21 13.94 24.63
CA PRO A 347 9.77 13.97 24.48
C PRO A 347 9.36 12.71 23.71
N PRO A 348 8.22 12.07 24.07
CA PRO A 348 7.79 10.84 23.43
C PRO A 348 7.76 11.04 21.91
N SER A 349 8.59 10.27 21.19
CA SER A 349 8.52 10.21 19.74
C SER A 349 7.15 9.66 19.38
N LYS A 350 6.40 10.46 18.63
CA LYS A 350 4.98 10.26 18.25
C LYS A 350 4.02 10.65 19.37
N ARG A 351 3.66 11.94 19.41
CA ARG A 351 2.25 12.27 19.65
C ARG A 351 1.47 11.55 18.56
N THR A 352 0.82 10.45 18.93
CA THR A 352 -0.34 9.92 18.20
C THR A 352 -1.22 11.13 17.91
N CYS A 353 -1.34 11.49 16.63
CA CYS A 353 -2.28 12.52 16.20
C CYS A 353 -3.59 12.20 16.89
N SER A 354 -4.12 13.17 17.64
CA SER A 354 -5.44 13.10 18.26
C SER A 354 -6.39 12.52 17.23
N SER A 355 -6.84 11.28 17.47
CA SER A 355 -7.93 10.71 16.72
C SER A 355 -9.11 11.64 16.99
N SER A 356 -9.51 12.42 15.99
CA SER A 356 -10.84 13.03 15.97
C SER A 356 -11.86 11.97 16.41
N PRO A 357 -12.80 12.26 17.32
CA PRO A 357 -13.76 11.28 17.85
C PRO A 357 -14.84 10.89 16.81
N ILE A 358 -14.56 11.05 15.53
CA ILE A 358 -15.39 10.68 14.39
C ILE A 358 -14.60 9.62 13.62
N LYS A 359 -14.88 8.33 13.83
CA LYS A 359 -14.37 7.29 12.92
C LYS A 359 -15.22 7.29 11.67
N SER A 360 -14.98 8.27 10.78
CA SER A 360 -15.60 8.37 9.45
C SER A 360 -15.49 7.03 8.69
N PRO A 361 -16.38 6.70 7.73
CA PRO A 361 -16.13 5.58 6.82
C PRO A 361 -14.74 5.76 6.22
N VAL A 362 -13.98 4.65 6.08
CA VAL A 362 -12.57 4.73 5.65
C VAL A 362 -12.51 5.54 4.36
N ALA A 363 -11.98 6.77 4.46
CA ALA A 363 -11.99 7.73 3.35
C ALA A 363 -11.23 7.12 2.16
N ASN A 364 -11.72 7.41 0.95
CA ASN A 364 -11.15 6.84 -0.27
C ASN A 364 -9.67 7.19 -0.39
N ARG A 365 -8.93 6.45 -1.20
CA ARG A 365 -7.56 6.80 -1.58
C ARG A 365 -7.41 6.71 -3.08
N VAL A 366 -6.70 7.69 -3.63
CA VAL A 366 -6.35 7.82 -5.05
C VAL A 366 -4.84 7.66 -5.17
N HIS A 367 -4.41 6.93 -6.20
CA HIS A 367 -3.00 6.71 -6.51
C HIS A 367 -2.40 7.92 -7.23
N ARG A 368 -1.43 8.56 -6.59
CA ARG A 368 -0.73 9.73 -7.13
C ARG A 368 0.74 9.43 -7.33
N ARG A 369 1.27 9.93 -8.45
CA ARG A 369 2.67 9.84 -8.85
C ARG A 369 3.26 11.25 -8.91
N VAL A 370 4.38 11.43 -8.20
CA VAL A 370 5.14 12.69 -8.18
C VAL A 370 6.57 12.40 -8.59
N ILE A 371 7.13 13.22 -9.46
CA ILE A 371 8.48 13.09 -9.97
C ILE A 371 9.25 14.37 -9.64
N VAL A 372 10.40 14.21 -8.98
CA VAL A 372 11.26 15.32 -8.57
C VAL A 372 12.66 15.18 -9.16
N ARG A 373 13.33 16.32 -9.32
CA ARG A 373 14.68 16.41 -9.90
C ARG A 373 15.78 16.08 -8.90
N ASP A 374 15.56 16.37 -7.64
CA ASP A 374 16.60 16.26 -6.62
C ASP A 374 16.64 14.85 -6.03
N TYR A 375 17.84 14.26 -6.03
CA TYR A 375 18.16 12.97 -5.45
C TYR A 375 19.25 13.13 -4.39
N GLY A 376 19.04 12.48 -3.24
CA GLY A 376 19.98 12.50 -2.12
C GLY A 376 19.74 11.33 -1.18
N LYS A 377 20.56 11.24 -0.13
CA LYS A 377 20.39 10.28 0.97
C LYS A 377 19.74 10.99 2.15
N ALA A 378 19.05 10.24 3.02
CA ALA A 378 18.53 10.81 4.25
C ALA A 378 19.67 11.40 5.10
N ILE A 379 19.42 12.52 5.76
CA ILE A 379 20.46 13.35 6.40
C ILE A 379 21.33 12.59 7.42
N TYR A 380 20.75 11.62 8.12
CA TYR A 380 21.47 10.79 9.10
C TYR A 380 22.48 9.81 8.45
N LYS A 381 22.52 9.73 7.12
CA LYS A 381 23.51 8.98 6.34
C LYS A 381 24.65 9.85 5.81
N ALA A 382 24.74 11.11 6.23
CA ALA A 382 25.87 11.99 5.89
C ALA A 382 27.21 11.33 6.24
N SER A 383 28.22 11.50 5.39
CA SER A 383 29.52 10.83 5.55
C SER A 383 30.32 11.30 6.77
N SER A 384 30.01 12.49 7.30
CA SER A 384 30.74 13.11 8.41
C SER A 384 29.85 14.06 9.22
N GLN A 385 30.29 14.40 10.44
CA GLN A 385 29.62 15.38 11.29
C GLN A 385 29.58 16.77 10.66
N THR A 386 30.64 17.18 9.97
CA THR A 386 30.70 18.46 9.25
C THR A 386 29.65 18.51 8.14
N SER A 387 29.54 17.44 7.35
CA SER A 387 28.52 17.32 6.31
C SER A 387 27.10 17.35 6.89
N LEU A 388 26.87 16.65 7.99
CA LEU A 388 25.59 16.66 8.70
C LEU A 388 25.20 18.08 9.16
N LEU A 389 26.13 18.81 9.78
CA LEU A 389 25.87 20.18 10.25
C LEU A 389 25.60 21.15 9.10
N ALA A 390 26.40 21.08 8.03
CA ALA A 390 26.20 21.89 6.83
C ALA A 390 24.87 21.56 6.11
N ALA A 391 24.44 20.31 6.15
CA ALA A 391 23.15 19.90 5.61
C ALA A 391 21.98 20.41 6.47
N LEU A 392 22.11 20.37 7.80
CA LEU A 392 21.09 20.89 8.72
C LEU A 392 20.89 22.38 8.55
N GLU A 393 21.97 23.15 8.44
CA GLU A 393 21.93 24.60 8.15
C GLU A 393 21.12 24.88 6.87
N GLN A 394 21.46 24.21 5.77
CA GLN A 394 20.75 24.38 4.50
C GLN A 394 19.28 23.90 4.56
N CYS A 395 18.95 22.86 5.32
CA CYS A 395 17.57 22.46 5.54
C CYS A 395 16.77 23.51 6.32
N ILE A 396 17.38 24.21 7.28
CA ILE A 396 16.75 25.33 8.00
C ILE A 396 16.46 26.48 7.03
N GLU A 397 17.42 26.84 6.17
CA GLU A 397 17.20 27.80 5.08
C GLU A 397 16.09 27.34 4.13
N GLY A 398 15.96 26.03 3.87
CA GLY A 398 14.88 25.47 3.07
C GLY A 398 13.50 25.69 3.69
N TYR A 399 13.37 25.51 5.01
CA TYR A 399 12.12 25.80 5.73
C TYR A 399 11.79 27.30 5.70
N GLU A 400 12.79 28.15 5.93
CA GLU A 400 12.62 29.61 5.87
C GLU A 400 12.21 30.06 4.46
N SER A 401 12.88 29.56 3.43
CA SER A 401 12.57 29.86 2.03
C SER A 401 11.17 29.38 1.64
N LEU A 402 10.78 28.18 2.07
CA LEU A 402 9.45 27.63 1.80
C LEU A 402 8.34 28.49 2.44
N HIS A 403 8.58 28.98 3.65
CA HIS A 403 7.66 29.88 4.33
C HIS A 403 7.61 31.26 3.68
N THR A 404 8.76 31.92 3.53
CA THR A 404 8.84 33.33 3.10
C THR A 404 8.50 33.53 1.63
N GLN A 405 8.86 32.59 0.75
CA GLN A 405 8.62 32.74 -0.69
C GLN A 405 7.31 32.08 -1.12
N ALA A 406 6.96 30.91 -0.58
CA ALA A 406 5.76 30.18 -0.97
C ALA A 406 4.57 30.32 -0.01
N GLY A 407 4.76 30.86 1.19
CA GLY A 407 3.70 30.94 2.21
C GLY A 407 3.28 29.55 2.70
N MET A 408 4.19 28.58 2.68
CA MET A 408 3.91 27.18 2.98
C MET A 408 4.58 26.69 4.26
N LEU A 409 3.85 25.89 5.03
CA LEU A 409 4.36 25.17 6.20
C LEU A 409 4.27 23.67 5.94
N GLN A 410 5.40 22.97 5.93
CA GLN A 410 5.48 21.54 5.57
C GLN A 410 4.88 20.59 6.63
N ARG A 411 4.98 20.94 7.92
CA ARG A 411 4.39 20.23 9.08
C ARG A 411 4.83 18.79 9.35
N ASP A 412 5.74 18.21 8.59
CA ASP A 412 6.29 16.87 8.80
C ASP A 412 7.81 16.89 8.95
N ILE A 413 8.27 17.56 10.01
CA ILE A 413 9.69 17.69 10.33
C ILE A 413 10.19 16.34 10.88
N SER A 414 10.96 15.61 10.07
CA SER A 414 11.54 14.33 10.44
C SER A 414 12.88 14.10 9.75
N LEU A 415 13.78 13.32 10.37
CA LEU A 415 15.09 12.97 9.79
C LEU A 415 15.00 12.23 8.44
N ASN A 416 13.84 11.67 8.11
CA ASN A 416 13.62 10.98 6.85
C ASN A 416 13.22 11.92 5.70
N ASN A 417 12.81 13.15 6.02
CA ASN A 417 12.37 14.16 5.06
C ASN A 417 13.45 15.23 4.80
N LEU A 418 14.60 15.11 5.48
CA LEU A 418 15.79 15.92 5.26
C LEU A 418 16.80 15.11 4.46
N MET A 419 17.27 15.68 3.35
CA MET A 419 18.15 15.00 2.40
C MET A 419 19.50 15.69 2.31
N VAL A 420 20.55 14.91 2.05
CA VAL A 420 21.91 15.37 1.79
C VAL A 420 22.42 14.78 0.47
N ASN A 421 23.11 15.61 -0.32
CA ASN A 421 23.79 15.26 -1.56
C ASN A 421 25.27 15.66 -1.46
N GLU A 422 26.12 14.65 -1.24
CA GLU A 422 27.58 14.80 -1.14
C GLU A 422 28.28 14.51 -2.48
N ASP A 423 27.53 14.21 -3.54
CA ASP A 423 28.08 13.97 -4.88
C ASP A 423 28.16 15.30 -5.65
N ASP A 424 29.39 15.77 -5.87
CA ASP A 424 29.69 17.01 -6.61
C ASP A 424 29.25 16.95 -8.07
N ARG A 425 29.07 15.75 -8.63
CA ARG A 425 28.63 15.55 -10.03
C ARG A 425 27.11 15.55 -10.15
N ASN A 426 26.40 15.35 -9.05
CA ASN A 426 24.95 15.33 -9.04
C ASN A 426 24.40 16.76 -8.97
N PRO A 427 23.59 17.21 -9.94
CA PRO A 427 23.05 18.58 -10.00
C PRO A 427 21.96 18.90 -8.96
N SER A 428 21.70 17.98 -8.03
CA SER A 428 20.77 18.17 -6.92
C SER A 428 21.30 19.16 -5.89
N TRP A 429 20.39 19.80 -5.13
CA TRP A 429 20.77 20.60 -3.97
C TRP A 429 21.68 19.83 -3.01
N ARG A 430 22.65 20.51 -2.38
CA ARG A 430 23.56 19.90 -1.39
C ARG A 430 22.84 19.37 -0.16
N ALA A 431 21.79 20.05 0.26
CA ALA A 431 20.80 19.52 1.18
C ALA A 431 19.43 20.13 0.87
N PHE A 432 18.37 19.36 1.12
CA PHE A 432 17.03 19.79 0.76
C PHE A 432 15.93 19.05 1.51
N LEU A 433 14.75 19.67 1.54
CA LEU A 433 13.52 19.10 2.09
C LEU A 433 12.76 18.31 1.03
N ILE A 434 12.11 17.23 1.46
CA ILE A 434 11.15 16.45 0.66
C ILE A 434 9.82 16.29 1.42
N ASP A 435 8.84 15.68 0.75
CA ASP A 435 7.51 15.33 1.30
C ASP A 435 6.69 16.56 1.74
N LEU A 436 5.99 17.18 0.77
CA LEU A 436 5.06 18.29 1.01
C LEU A 436 3.60 17.81 1.16
N ASP A 437 3.35 16.51 1.30
CA ASP A 437 1.99 15.94 1.32
C ASP A 437 1.15 16.34 2.55
N LEU A 438 1.81 16.78 3.63
CA LEU A 438 1.21 17.36 4.83
C LEU A 438 1.26 18.88 4.83
N ALA A 439 1.84 19.53 3.81
CA ALA A 439 2.03 20.96 3.81
C ALA A 439 0.69 21.72 3.74
N ILE A 440 0.72 22.96 4.22
CA ILE A 440 -0.43 23.87 4.19
C ILE A 440 0.04 25.25 3.75
N LYS A 441 -0.84 26.00 3.09
CA LYS A 441 -0.66 27.43 2.84
C LYS A 441 -1.09 28.23 4.08
N GLU A 442 -0.37 29.29 4.40
CA GLU A 442 -0.63 30.18 5.54
C GLU A 442 -1.93 30.98 5.34
N GLN A 443 -2.13 31.54 4.14
CA GLN A 443 -3.39 32.16 3.74
C GLN A 443 -4.39 31.08 3.35
N ARG A 444 -5.15 30.60 4.33
CA ARG A 444 -6.23 29.63 4.09
C ARG A 444 -7.54 30.34 3.78
N GLU A 445 -8.13 30.06 2.62
CA GLU A 445 -9.55 30.38 2.38
C GLU A 445 -10.48 29.37 3.08
N LYS A 446 -10.06 28.10 3.29
CA LYS A 446 -10.80 27.05 4.01
C LYS A 446 -9.89 26.05 4.74
N SER A 447 -10.43 25.35 5.74
CA SER A 447 -9.71 24.35 6.54
C SER A 447 -9.46 23.05 5.77
N SER A 448 -8.20 22.59 5.76
CA SER A 448 -7.80 21.32 5.15
C SER A 448 -8.32 20.14 5.99
N GLY A 449 -9.35 19.44 5.50
CA GLY A 449 -9.60 18.01 5.73
C GLY A 449 -9.92 17.49 7.15
N ALA A 450 -9.95 18.35 8.17
CA ALA A 450 -10.61 18.02 9.44
C ALA A 450 -11.80 18.96 9.58
N ARG A 451 -13.03 18.42 9.63
CA ARG A 451 -14.22 19.19 9.99
C ARG A 451 -14.07 19.68 11.43
N GLY A 452 -13.39 20.81 11.59
CA GLY A 452 -13.52 21.67 12.76
C GLY A 452 -14.90 22.26 12.69
N SER A 453 -15.69 21.97 13.73
CA SER A 453 -17.00 22.55 14.00
C SER A 453 -16.99 24.06 13.74
N GLN A 454 -17.86 24.49 12.83
CA GLN A 454 -18.25 25.90 12.73
C GLN A 454 -18.82 26.31 14.08
N ALA A 455 -18.16 27.24 14.76
CA ALA A 455 -18.82 28.02 15.79
C ALA A 455 -19.71 29.01 15.04
N SER A 456 -21.02 28.75 15.05
CA SER A 456 -22.03 29.73 14.64
C SER A 456 -21.86 30.98 15.52
N GLN A 457 -21.88 32.15 14.88
CA GLN A 457 -22.09 33.42 15.56
C GLN A 457 -23.46 33.46 16.24
#